data_AF-A0A2U9IPD0-F1
#
_entry.id   AF-A0A2U9IPD0-F1
#
_cell.length_a   1.000
_cell.length_b   1.000
_cell.length_c   1.000
_cell.angle_alpha   90.00
_cell.angle_beta   90.00
_cell.angle_gamma   90.00
#
_symmetry.space_group_name_H-M   'P 1'
#
loop_
_entity.id
_entity.type
_entity.pdbx_description
1 polymer ?
#
loop_
_entity_poly.entity_id
_entity_poly.type
_entity_poly.pdbx_seq_one_letter_code
_entity_poly.pdbx_strand_id
1 'polypeptide(L)'
;MECKEIIDDVASNKITIDELQTYFDCFLSLQHFLRFNAAIKLNKKIAKVGSYVYFDLGYERPASYVAGIDDTTQKIFCMPVRTCYLYYDSEIEIRKCMGFNYHYYEKFNYGDGITIRLQGDLTMEIVRAYDKVEDLLNFIDQRREEFRELWENFIRSKLAKDPEIQKAEVLIGSYQELRDFALNTRIYREEDKNDVISVVKLARKLEPEIKALAKKYDIHLLNVFEKPRATDERRYKCIRFIDIEDFGRKLRQKKISQMGNFKDYILENEKKITLRIGHYTTAHEIKLTGVMMNAIEGRRIEIAILRPQTIEINHPEHGKTSFNIPKPTYAVFRLMGL
;
A
#
# COMPACT_ATOMS: atom_id res chain seq x y z
N MET A 1 -41.50 -11.76 -5.70
CA MET A 1 -40.65 -11.76 -4.50
C MET A 1 -39.48 -10.84 -4.79
N GLU A 2 -39.30 -9.82 -3.97
CA GLU A 2 -38.14 -8.92 -4.07
C GLU A 2 -36.88 -9.65 -3.58
N CYS A 3 -35.71 -9.28 -4.09
CA CYS A 3 -34.47 -9.95 -3.71
C CYS A 3 -34.13 -9.82 -2.22
N LYS A 4 -34.65 -8.78 -1.56
CA LYS A 4 -34.58 -8.60 -0.11
C LYS A 4 -35.38 -9.65 0.66
N GLU A 5 -36.56 -10.03 0.17
CA GLU A 5 -37.41 -11.04 0.81
C GLU A 5 -36.70 -12.40 0.85
N ILE A 6 -35.92 -12.74 -0.18
CA ILE A 6 -35.09 -13.97 -0.22
C ILE A 6 -34.08 -14.01 0.93
N ILE A 7 -33.37 -12.90 1.18
CA ILE A 7 -32.38 -12.83 2.26
C ILE A 7 -33.07 -13.05 3.62
N ASP A 8 -34.22 -12.42 3.83
CA ASP A 8 -34.95 -12.47 5.10
C ASP A 8 -35.57 -13.86 5.34
N ASP A 9 -36.06 -14.50 4.28
CA ASP A 9 -36.60 -15.86 4.34
C ASP A 9 -35.51 -16.91 4.55
N VAL A 10 -34.32 -16.75 3.94
CA VAL A 10 -33.16 -17.61 4.22
C VAL A 10 -32.73 -17.47 5.69
N ALA A 11 -32.64 -16.25 6.21
CA ALA A 11 -32.31 -16.02 7.62
C ALA A 11 -33.35 -16.63 8.59
N SER A 12 -34.59 -16.82 8.12
CA SER A 12 -35.70 -17.41 8.86
C SER A 12 -35.90 -18.91 8.58
N ASN A 13 -35.01 -19.55 7.81
CA ASN A 13 -35.13 -20.96 7.36
C ASN A 13 -36.43 -21.27 6.61
N LYS A 14 -36.97 -20.32 5.84
CA LYS A 14 -38.22 -20.47 5.06
C LYS A 14 -38.02 -20.87 3.60
N ILE A 15 -36.81 -20.71 3.06
CA ILE A 15 -36.44 -21.09 1.70
C ILE A 15 -35.40 -22.21 1.77
N THR A 16 -35.63 -23.27 1.00
CA THR A 16 -34.68 -24.37 0.81
C THR A 16 -33.60 -24.02 -0.21
N ILE A 17 -32.49 -24.76 -0.19
CA ILE A 17 -31.39 -24.58 -1.16
C ILE A 17 -31.86 -24.83 -2.60
N ASP A 18 -32.75 -25.80 -2.81
CA ASP A 18 -33.25 -26.14 -4.15
C ASP A 18 -34.16 -25.03 -4.70
N GLU A 19 -34.99 -24.42 -3.85
CA GLU A 19 -35.78 -23.24 -4.21
C GLU A 19 -34.88 -22.03 -4.53
N LEU A 20 -33.75 -21.87 -3.84
CA LEU A 20 -32.81 -20.77 -4.06
C LEU A 20 -32.28 -20.70 -5.51
N GLN A 21 -32.18 -21.85 -6.19
CA GLN A 21 -31.70 -21.91 -7.58
C GLN A 21 -32.60 -21.15 -8.55
N THR A 22 -33.89 -21.00 -8.22
CA THR A 22 -34.85 -20.27 -9.05
C THR A 22 -34.69 -18.75 -8.98
N TYR A 23 -33.87 -18.25 -8.05
CA TYR A 23 -33.68 -16.82 -7.80
C TYR A 23 -32.28 -16.32 -8.19
N PHE A 24 -31.62 -16.95 -9.14
CA PHE A 24 -30.30 -16.54 -9.62
C PHE A 24 -30.23 -15.05 -9.99
N ASP A 25 -31.26 -14.52 -10.66
CA ASP A 25 -31.30 -13.13 -11.13
C ASP A 25 -31.30 -12.10 -10.00
N CYS A 26 -31.62 -12.53 -8.78
CA CYS A 26 -31.54 -11.71 -7.59
C CYS A 26 -30.13 -11.52 -7.05
N PHE A 27 -29.13 -12.23 -7.57
CA PHE A 27 -27.74 -12.07 -7.16
C PHE A 27 -26.98 -11.14 -8.10
N LEU A 28 -26.04 -10.37 -7.55
CA LEU A 28 -25.19 -9.46 -8.31
C LEU A 28 -24.48 -10.15 -9.48
N SER A 29 -23.96 -11.35 -9.24
CA SER A 29 -23.25 -12.15 -10.22
C SER A 29 -23.25 -13.63 -9.82
N LEU A 30 -22.80 -14.49 -10.76
CA LEU A 30 -22.60 -15.92 -10.49
C LEU A 30 -21.71 -16.15 -9.27
N GLN A 31 -20.69 -15.32 -9.07
CA GLN A 31 -19.80 -15.46 -7.92
C GLN A 31 -20.55 -15.24 -6.60
N HIS A 32 -21.40 -14.22 -6.52
CA HIS A 32 -22.19 -13.96 -5.31
C HIS A 32 -23.22 -15.06 -5.05
N PHE A 33 -23.87 -15.58 -6.09
CA PHE A 33 -24.77 -16.74 -5.97
C PHE A 33 -24.05 -17.99 -5.45
N LEU A 34 -22.88 -18.33 -6.01
CA LEU A 34 -22.09 -19.49 -5.57
C LEU A 34 -21.59 -19.33 -4.14
N ARG A 35 -21.13 -18.13 -3.76
CA ARG A 35 -20.71 -17.82 -2.38
C ARG A 35 -21.86 -17.96 -1.40
N PHE A 36 -23.04 -17.45 -1.75
CA PHE A 36 -24.23 -17.55 -0.92
C PHE A 36 -24.69 -19.00 -0.73
N ASN A 37 -24.70 -19.79 -1.81
CA ASN A 37 -24.97 -21.23 -1.73
C ASN A 37 -23.97 -21.98 -0.85
N ALA A 38 -22.68 -21.66 -0.97
CA ALA A 38 -21.65 -22.23 -0.10
C ALA A 38 -21.87 -21.83 1.36
N ALA A 39 -22.22 -20.56 1.61
CA ALA A 39 -22.52 -20.05 2.94
C ALA A 39 -23.68 -20.82 3.58
N ILE A 40 -24.81 -20.99 2.88
CA ILE A 40 -25.95 -21.78 3.38
C ILE A 40 -25.55 -23.24 3.63
N LYS A 41 -24.81 -23.89 2.73
CA LYS A 41 -24.44 -25.30 2.90
C LYS A 41 -23.49 -25.56 4.07
N LEU A 42 -22.61 -24.60 4.36
CA LEU A 42 -21.49 -24.79 5.29
C LEU A 42 -21.71 -24.11 6.64
N ASN A 43 -22.73 -23.25 6.78
CA ASN A 43 -22.95 -22.52 8.02
C ASN A 43 -23.21 -23.47 9.20
N LYS A 44 -22.65 -23.11 10.36
CA LYS A 44 -23.03 -23.64 11.66
C LYS A 44 -24.13 -22.78 12.30
N LYS A 45 -24.14 -21.49 11.98
CA LYS A 45 -25.10 -20.51 12.50
C LYS A 45 -25.34 -19.41 11.46
N ILE A 46 -26.59 -18.98 11.35
CA ILE A 46 -27.00 -17.79 10.60
C ILE A 46 -27.47 -16.73 11.61
N ALA A 47 -27.03 -15.48 11.41
CA ALA A 47 -27.49 -14.35 12.20
C ALA A 47 -27.90 -13.19 11.29
N LYS A 48 -29.14 -12.73 11.41
CA LYS A 48 -29.59 -11.47 10.80
C LYS A 48 -29.24 -10.32 11.76
N VAL A 49 -28.47 -9.36 11.28
CA VAL A 49 -28.03 -8.20 12.06
C VAL A 49 -28.19 -6.95 11.21
N GLY A 50 -29.21 -6.16 11.53
CA GLY A 50 -29.57 -4.97 10.76
C GLY A 50 -29.82 -5.31 9.29
N SER A 51 -29.09 -4.65 8.39
CA SER A 51 -29.19 -4.87 6.93
C SER A 51 -28.49 -6.16 6.43
N TYR A 52 -27.69 -6.83 7.26
CA TYR A 52 -26.85 -7.96 6.84
C TYR A 52 -27.31 -9.31 7.38
N VAL A 53 -26.94 -10.37 6.66
CA VAL A 53 -26.98 -11.75 7.13
C VAL A 53 -25.54 -12.26 7.22
N TYR A 54 -25.14 -12.67 8.42
CA TYR A 54 -23.87 -13.31 8.68
C TYR A 54 -24.02 -14.83 8.74
N PHE A 55 -23.17 -15.54 8.01
CA PHE A 55 -23.08 -16.99 8.01
C PHE A 55 -21.78 -17.39 8.70
N ASP A 56 -21.90 -17.88 9.93
CA ASP A 56 -20.78 -18.38 10.70
C ASP A 56 -20.43 -19.81 10.26
N LEU A 57 -19.21 -20.01 9.78
CA LEU A 57 -18.69 -21.32 9.39
C LEU A 57 -17.90 -22.01 10.51
N GLY A 58 -17.70 -21.33 11.65
CA GLY A 58 -16.95 -21.78 12.81
C GLY A 58 -15.45 -21.48 12.74
N TYR A 59 -14.80 -21.44 13.91
CA TYR A 59 -13.40 -21.04 14.10
C TYR A 59 -12.36 -21.87 13.32
N GLU A 60 -12.68 -23.11 12.93
CA GLU A 60 -11.77 -23.98 12.17
C GLU A 60 -11.69 -23.62 10.68
N ARG A 61 -12.55 -22.71 10.20
CA ARG A 61 -12.61 -22.30 8.80
C ARG A 61 -11.90 -20.95 8.59
N PRO A 62 -11.25 -20.75 7.43
CA PRO A 62 -10.45 -19.55 7.17
C PRO A 62 -11.29 -18.27 6.96
N ALA A 63 -12.59 -18.41 6.72
CA ALA A 63 -13.50 -17.30 6.47
C ALA A 63 -14.95 -17.69 6.80
N SER A 64 -15.72 -16.67 7.18
CA SER A 64 -17.19 -16.69 7.21
C SER A 64 -17.73 -15.91 6.01
N TYR A 65 -19.05 -15.81 5.87
CA TYR A 65 -19.68 -15.01 4.81
C TYR A 65 -20.61 -13.94 5.38
N VAL A 66 -20.65 -12.79 4.71
CA VAL A 66 -21.67 -11.76 4.93
C VAL A 66 -22.43 -11.57 3.63
N ALA A 67 -23.75 -11.54 3.73
CA ALA A 67 -24.63 -11.17 2.64
C ALA A 67 -25.47 -9.94 2.99
N GLY A 68 -25.89 -9.22 1.96
CA GLY A 68 -26.76 -8.05 2.08
C GLY A 68 -27.30 -7.64 0.71
N ILE A 69 -28.05 -6.54 0.70
CA ILE A 69 -28.53 -5.93 -0.54
C ILE A 69 -27.53 -4.87 -0.98
N ASP A 70 -27.16 -4.91 -2.25
CA ASP A 70 -26.35 -3.88 -2.90
C ASP A 70 -27.25 -2.68 -3.23
N ASP A 71 -26.93 -1.53 -2.65
CA ASP A 71 -27.80 -0.35 -2.73
C ASP A 71 -27.93 0.19 -4.16
N THR A 72 -26.97 -0.10 -5.04
CA THR A 72 -26.96 0.43 -6.43
C THR A 72 -27.81 -0.43 -7.37
N THR A 73 -27.79 -1.74 -7.19
CA THR A 73 -28.45 -2.70 -8.08
C THR A 73 -29.70 -3.34 -7.47
N GLN A 74 -29.91 -3.18 -6.15
CA GLN A 74 -30.94 -3.86 -5.36
C GLN A 74 -30.83 -5.39 -5.38
N LYS A 75 -29.64 -5.92 -5.73
CA LYS A 75 -29.35 -7.35 -5.79
C LYS A 75 -28.60 -7.83 -4.55
N ILE A 76 -28.65 -9.13 -4.31
CA ILE A 76 -27.95 -9.81 -3.23
C ILE A 76 -26.46 -9.86 -3.55
N PHE A 77 -25.65 -9.32 -2.64
CA PHE A 77 -24.22 -9.57 -2.59
C PHE A 77 -23.92 -10.59 -1.48
N CYS A 78 -22.87 -11.38 -1.70
CA CYS A 78 -22.29 -12.27 -0.70
C CYS A 78 -20.76 -12.26 -0.80
N MET A 79 -20.09 -11.96 0.31
CA MET A 79 -18.65 -11.74 0.38
C MET A 79 -18.04 -12.61 1.48
N PRO A 80 -16.87 -13.24 1.23
CA PRO A 80 -16.13 -13.87 2.31
C PRO A 80 -15.55 -12.77 3.22
N VAL A 81 -15.59 -13.01 4.53
CA VAL A 81 -14.94 -12.17 5.53
C VAL A 81 -14.00 -13.05 6.35
N ARG A 82 -12.75 -12.62 6.52
CA ARG A 82 -11.80 -13.35 7.37
C ARG A 82 -12.35 -13.42 8.79
N THR A 83 -12.12 -14.54 9.46
CA THR A 83 -12.66 -14.87 10.79
C THR A 83 -12.63 -13.65 11.70
N CYS A 84 -13.80 -13.08 11.90
CA CYS A 84 -13.95 -11.94 12.77
C CYS A 84 -14.31 -12.50 14.11
N TYR A 85 -13.37 -12.35 15.05
CA TYR A 85 -13.40 -12.94 16.37
C TYR A 85 -14.50 -12.37 17.30
N LEU A 86 -15.53 -11.75 16.74
CA LEU A 86 -16.58 -11.03 17.45
C LEU A 86 -17.92 -11.74 17.23
N TYR A 87 -18.65 -11.97 18.32
CA TYR A 87 -20.09 -12.22 18.24
C TYR A 87 -20.72 -10.90 17.80
N TYR A 88 -21.36 -10.89 16.63
CA TYR A 88 -21.94 -9.67 16.08
C TYR A 88 -23.33 -9.45 16.64
N ASP A 89 -23.42 -8.59 17.64
CA ASP A 89 -24.70 -8.14 18.17
C ASP A 89 -25.15 -6.83 17.48
N SER A 90 -24.28 -6.24 16.65
CA SER A 90 -24.55 -4.97 15.97
C SER A 90 -24.08 -4.90 14.53
N GLU A 91 -24.78 -4.09 13.72
CA GLU A 91 -24.41 -3.84 12.32
C GLU A 91 -23.02 -3.19 12.20
N ILE A 92 -22.64 -2.37 13.20
CA ILE A 92 -21.34 -1.71 13.27
C ILE A 92 -20.20 -2.73 13.29
N GLU A 93 -20.34 -3.81 14.04
CA GLU A 93 -19.29 -4.84 14.14
C GLU A 93 -19.17 -5.63 12.84
N ILE A 94 -20.29 -5.92 12.15
CA ILE A 94 -20.26 -6.55 10.83
C ILE A 94 -19.54 -5.66 9.82
N ARG A 95 -19.86 -4.37 9.79
CA ARG A 95 -19.18 -3.41 8.89
C ARG A 95 -17.68 -3.35 9.16
N LYS A 96 -17.28 -3.28 10.44
CA LYS A 96 -15.86 -3.34 10.85
C LYS A 96 -15.19 -4.61 10.34
N CYS A 97 -15.88 -5.75 10.41
CA CYS A 97 -15.38 -7.01 9.88
C CYS A 97 -15.20 -6.99 8.35
N MET A 98 -16.17 -6.41 7.63
CA MET A 98 -16.07 -6.20 6.19
C MET A 98 -14.98 -5.18 5.83
N GLY A 99 -14.51 -4.40 6.81
CA GLY A 99 -13.41 -3.45 6.66
C GLY A 99 -13.85 -2.02 6.38
N PHE A 100 -15.05 -1.60 6.81
CA PHE A 100 -15.52 -0.22 6.67
C PHE A 100 -16.33 0.27 7.89
N ASN A 101 -16.50 1.58 8.01
CA ASN A 101 -17.31 2.21 9.05
C ASN A 101 -18.64 2.72 8.50
N TYR A 102 -18.60 3.39 7.35
CA TYR A 102 -19.77 4.03 6.74
C TYR A 102 -19.92 3.66 5.28
N HIS A 103 -21.15 3.63 4.81
CA HIS A 103 -21.44 3.75 3.38
C HIS A 103 -21.31 5.19 2.94
N TYR A 104 -20.95 5.40 1.68
CA TYR A 104 -20.70 6.75 1.14
C TYR A 104 -21.92 7.69 1.21
N TYR A 105 -23.15 7.17 1.28
CA TYR A 105 -24.39 7.94 1.38
C TYR A 105 -24.80 8.27 2.83
N GLU A 106 -24.13 7.70 3.82
CA GLU A 106 -24.44 7.94 5.23
C GLU A 106 -23.91 9.30 5.68
N LYS A 107 -24.52 9.84 6.73
CA LYS A 107 -24.00 11.04 7.40
C LYS A 107 -22.89 10.63 8.35
N PHE A 108 -21.69 11.18 8.15
CA PHE A 108 -20.55 11.01 9.05
C PHE A 108 -19.70 12.28 9.05
N ASN A 109 -18.92 12.45 10.12
CA ASN A 109 -17.95 13.53 10.21
C ASN A 109 -16.70 13.12 9.44
N TYR A 110 -16.42 13.76 8.31
CA TYR A 110 -15.22 13.47 7.52
C TYR A 110 -13.96 13.79 8.33
N GLY A 111 -13.16 12.77 8.64
CA GLY A 111 -12.01 12.88 9.51
C GLY A 111 -11.15 11.62 9.55
N ASP A 112 -10.07 11.69 10.33
CA ASP A 112 -9.02 10.68 10.41
C ASP A 112 -9.55 9.30 10.87
N GLY A 113 -8.96 8.24 10.31
CA GLY A 113 -9.18 6.86 10.70
C GLY A 113 -10.53 6.27 10.26
N ILE A 114 -11.28 6.99 9.41
CA ILE A 114 -12.57 6.53 8.90
C ILE A 114 -12.38 5.79 7.58
N THR A 115 -12.98 4.62 7.47
CA THR A 115 -13.07 3.86 6.22
C THR A 115 -14.49 3.90 5.66
N ILE A 116 -14.61 4.33 4.40
CA ILE A 116 -15.87 4.54 3.70
C ILE A 116 -15.98 3.51 2.59
N ARG A 117 -17.09 2.76 2.55
CA ARG A 117 -17.44 1.91 1.43
C ARG A 117 -18.02 2.76 0.31
N LEU A 118 -17.35 2.76 -0.83
CA LEU A 118 -17.67 3.63 -1.95
C LEU A 118 -18.60 2.97 -2.97
N GLN A 119 -18.24 1.77 -3.44
CA GLN A 119 -19.03 1.02 -4.40
C GLN A 119 -18.62 -0.47 -4.35
N GLY A 120 -19.58 -1.40 -4.34
CA GLY A 120 -19.24 -2.82 -4.32
C GLY A 120 -18.34 -3.18 -3.14
N ASP A 121 -17.19 -3.77 -3.41
CA ASP A 121 -16.14 -4.06 -2.42
C ASP A 121 -15.05 -2.99 -2.31
N LEU A 122 -15.14 -1.88 -3.05
CA LEU A 122 -14.19 -0.78 -2.95
C LEU A 122 -14.42 0.06 -1.68
N THR A 123 -13.33 0.33 -0.97
CA THR A 123 -13.28 1.22 0.19
C THR A 123 -12.23 2.31 0.02
N MET A 124 -12.45 3.44 0.70
CA MET A 124 -11.48 4.50 0.89
C MET A 124 -11.29 4.74 2.40
N GLU A 125 -10.07 4.55 2.88
CA GLU A 125 -9.65 4.89 4.22
C GLU A 125 -9.05 6.30 4.25
N ILE A 126 -9.59 7.15 5.10
CA ILE A 126 -9.08 8.49 5.38
C ILE A 126 -7.98 8.34 6.43
N VAL A 127 -6.73 8.24 6.01
CA VAL A 127 -5.62 8.13 6.96
C VAL A 127 -5.45 9.45 7.70
N ARG A 128 -5.49 10.57 6.98
CA ARG A 128 -5.49 11.93 7.54
C ARG A 128 -6.31 12.88 6.68
N ALA A 129 -7.11 13.74 7.30
CA ALA A 129 -7.85 14.82 6.67
C ALA A 129 -7.53 16.15 7.34
N TYR A 130 -7.19 17.16 6.53
CA TYR A 130 -6.80 18.48 7.00
C TYR A 130 -7.70 19.55 6.43
N ASP A 131 -7.83 20.68 7.13
CA ASP A 131 -8.59 21.83 6.60
C ASP A 131 -7.75 22.64 5.59
N LYS A 132 -6.42 22.53 5.65
CA LYS A 132 -5.46 23.23 4.79
C LYS A 132 -4.53 22.26 4.10
N VAL A 133 -4.18 22.57 2.85
CA VAL A 133 -3.24 21.75 2.06
C VAL A 133 -1.84 21.79 2.67
N GLU A 134 -1.45 22.90 3.28
CA GLU A 134 -0.17 23.08 3.94
C GLU A 134 0.06 22.05 5.05
N ASP A 135 -0.98 21.69 5.80
CA ASP A 135 -0.90 20.71 6.89
C ASP A 135 -0.70 19.29 6.34
N LEU A 136 -1.36 18.95 5.24
CA LEU A 136 -1.11 17.70 4.52
C LEU A 136 0.32 17.63 3.97
N LEU A 137 0.80 18.72 3.37
CA LEU A 137 2.16 18.81 2.86
C LEU A 137 3.20 18.70 3.99
N ASN A 138 2.95 19.34 5.14
CA ASN A 138 3.78 19.22 6.33
C ASN A 138 3.83 17.77 6.84
N PHE A 139 2.69 17.09 6.89
CA PHE A 139 2.59 15.70 7.29
C PHE A 139 3.43 14.78 6.40
N ILE A 140 3.32 14.93 5.07
CA ILE A 140 4.10 14.14 4.10
C ILE A 140 5.60 14.47 4.23
N ASP A 141 5.94 15.75 4.38
CA ASP A 141 7.32 16.23 4.46
C ASP A 141 8.06 15.79 5.74
N GLN A 142 7.37 15.72 6.87
CA GLN A 142 7.93 15.22 8.13
C GLN A 142 8.16 13.70 8.12
N ARG A 143 7.49 12.98 7.20
CA ARG A 143 7.48 11.52 7.11
C ARG A 143 8.04 11.01 5.78
N ARG A 144 9.01 11.72 5.20
CA ARG A 144 9.65 11.36 3.91
C ARG A 144 10.09 9.90 3.84
N GLU A 145 10.49 9.30 4.96
CA GLU A 145 10.90 7.89 5.03
C GLU A 145 9.73 6.92 4.80
N GLU A 146 8.51 7.26 5.25
CA GLU A 146 7.29 6.50 4.96
C GLU A 146 6.89 6.63 3.47
N PHE A 147 7.22 7.76 2.84
CA PHE A 147 6.94 8.06 1.43
C PHE A 147 8.18 7.93 0.53
N ARG A 148 8.99 6.88 0.76
CA ARG A 148 10.31 6.73 0.16
C ARG A 148 10.31 6.82 -1.36
N GLU A 149 9.36 6.18 -2.05
CA GLU A 149 9.29 6.20 -3.51
C GLU A 149 9.09 7.62 -4.06
N LEU A 150 8.15 8.37 -3.48
CA LEU A 150 7.89 9.77 -3.86
C LEU A 150 9.11 10.65 -3.57
N TRP A 151 9.75 10.45 -2.42
CA TRP A 151 10.95 11.18 -2.01
C TRP A 151 12.15 10.88 -2.94
N GLU A 152 12.36 9.62 -3.31
CA GLU A 152 13.40 9.23 -4.26
C GLU A 152 13.13 9.81 -5.65
N ASN A 153 11.88 9.83 -6.10
CA ASN A 153 11.50 10.47 -7.36
C ASN A 153 11.79 11.97 -7.36
N PHE A 154 11.50 12.66 -6.25
CA PHE A 154 11.89 14.06 -6.06
C PHE A 154 13.40 14.25 -6.18
N ILE A 155 14.19 13.48 -5.42
CA ILE A 155 15.65 13.54 -5.46
C ILE A 155 16.15 13.31 -6.88
N ARG A 156 15.68 12.28 -7.57
CA ARG A 156 16.06 11.98 -8.96
C ARG A 156 15.71 13.14 -9.88
N SER A 157 14.50 13.70 -9.78
CA SER A 157 14.06 14.79 -10.66
C SER A 157 14.94 16.05 -10.55
N LYS A 158 15.45 16.36 -9.36
CA LYS A 158 16.26 17.56 -9.11
C LYS A 158 17.75 17.29 -9.31
N LEU A 159 18.26 16.14 -8.86
CA LEU A 159 19.70 15.83 -8.88
C LEU A 159 20.17 15.15 -10.16
N ALA A 160 19.29 14.56 -10.99
CA ALA A 160 19.71 13.87 -12.21
C ALA A 160 20.50 14.76 -13.19
N LYS A 161 20.33 16.09 -13.10
CA LYS A 161 21.03 17.06 -13.95
C LYS A 161 22.26 17.70 -13.27
N ASP A 162 22.54 17.40 -12.01
CA ASP A 162 23.69 17.95 -11.29
C ASP A 162 24.98 17.19 -11.66
N PRO A 163 25.97 17.83 -12.32
CA PRO A 163 27.18 17.16 -12.77
C PRO A 163 28.06 16.62 -11.64
N GLU A 164 28.01 17.23 -10.46
CA GLU A 164 28.77 16.75 -9.29
C GLU A 164 28.12 15.51 -8.70
N ILE A 165 26.78 15.47 -8.61
CA ILE A 165 26.06 14.28 -8.17
C ILE A 165 26.22 13.14 -9.17
N GLN A 166 26.16 13.40 -10.48
CA GLN A 166 26.42 12.35 -11.48
C GLN A 166 27.79 11.69 -11.28
N LYS A 167 28.85 12.50 -11.07
CA LYS A 167 30.20 11.98 -10.77
C LYS A 167 30.23 11.22 -9.44
N ALA A 168 29.56 11.74 -8.42
CA ALA A 168 29.50 11.10 -7.11
C ALA A 168 28.76 9.76 -7.15
N GLU A 169 27.66 9.64 -7.90
CA GLU A 169 26.90 8.39 -8.05
C GLU A 169 27.71 7.32 -8.81
N VAL A 170 28.51 7.71 -9.82
CA VAL A 170 29.47 6.80 -10.46
C VAL A 170 30.50 6.31 -9.44
N LEU A 171 31.07 7.21 -8.64
CA LEU A 171 32.03 6.88 -7.59
C LEU A 171 31.43 5.95 -6.52
N ILE A 172 30.20 6.24 -6.07
CA ILE A 172 29.44 5.43 -5.11
C ILE A 172 29.18 4.04 -5.67
N GLY A 173 28.66 3.95 -6.90
CA GLY A 173 28.37 2.69 -7.57
C GLY A 173 29.62 1.83 -7.77
N SER A 174 30.72 2.43 -8.26
CA SER A 174 31.99 1.72 -8.42
C SER A 174 32.57 1.23 -7.09
N TYR A 175 32.49 2.03 -6.02
CA TYR A 175 32.96 1.60 -4.70
C TYR A 175 32.10 0.45 -4.15
N GLN A 176 30.77 0.55 -4.31
CA GLN A 176 29.84 -0.47 -3.89
C GLN A 176 30.09 -1.80 -4.61
N GLU A 177 30.28 -1.78 -5.92
CA GLU A 177 30.58 -2.98 -6.72
C GLU A 177 31.87 -3.66 -6.25
N LEU A 178 32.95 -2.89 -6.05
CA LEU A 178 34.23 -3.42 -5.57
C LEU A 178 34.12 -3.95 -4.14
N ARG A 179 33.37 -3.27 -3.27
CA ARG A 179 33.07 -3.72 -1.90
C ARG A 179 32.33 -5.05 -1.94
N ASP A 180 31.24 -5.14 -2.69
CA ASP A 180 30.36 -6.29 -2.74
C ASP A 180 31.10 -7.50 -3.32
N PHE A 181 31.92 -7.31 -4.36
CA PHE A 181 32.83 -8.35 -4.84
C PHE A 181 33.76 -8.84 -3.72
N ALA A 182 34.46 -7.93 -3.05
CA ALA A 182 35.41 -8.30 -2.01
C ALA A 182 34.75 -9.00 -0.82
N LEU A 183 33.52 -8.61 -0.44
CA LEU A 183 32.76 -9.23 0.65
C LEU A 183 32.23 -10.61 0.25
N ASN A 184 31.66 -10.75 -0.94
CA ASN A 184 30.95 -11.96 -1.37
C ASN A 184 31.88 -13.07 -1.91
N THR A 185 33.10 -12.75 -2.34
CA THR A 185 34.07 -13.75 -2.80
C THR A 185 34.53 -14.65 -1.65
N ARG A 186 34.24 -15.95 -1.75
CA ARG A 186 34.76 -16.96 -0.82
C ARG A 186 36.20 -17.31 -1.20
N ILE A 187 37.06 -17.43 -0.21
CA ILE A 187 38.50 -17.71 -0.40
C ILE A 187 38.72 -19.21 -0.22
N TYR A 188 38.98 -19.93 -1.31
CA TYR A 188 39.29 -21.36 -1.29
C TYR A 188 40.75 -21.65 -1.68
N ARG A 189 41.34 -20.78 -2.51
CA ARG A 189 42.73 -20.85 -3.00
C ARG A 189 43.46 -19.53 -2.75
N GLU A 190 44.79 -19.57 -2.79
CA GLU A 190 45.62 -18.35 -2.66
C GLU A 190 45.41 -17.35 -3.81
N GLU A 191 44.99 -17.82 -5.00
CA GLU A 191 44.59 -16.96 -6.12
C GLU A 191 43.39 -16.07 -5.75
N ASP A 192 42.33 -16.66 -5.18
CA ASP A 192 41.11 -15.94 -4.78
C ASP A 192 41.44 -14.84 -3.75
N LYS A 193 42.42 -15.10 -2.88
CA LYS A 193 42.92 -14.13 -1.89
C LYS A 193 43.66 -12.98 -2.56
N ASN A 194 44.49 -13.25 -3.57
CA ASN A 194 45.17 -12.21 -4.35
C ASN A 194 44.19 -11.32 -5.12
N ASP A 195 43.11 -11.90 -5.64
CA ASP A 195 42.04 -11.16 -6.32
C ASP A 195 41.30 -10.23 -5.35
N VAL A 196 40.87 -10.75 -4.19
CA VAL A 196 40.22 -9.93 -3.14
C VAL A 196 41.15 -8.79 -2.69
N ILE A 197 42.45 -9.04 -2.49
CA ILE A 197 43.42 -8.00 -2.13
C ILE A 197 43.52 -6.93 -3.23
N SER A 198 43.53 -7.34 -4.49
CA SER A 198 43.62 -6.43 -5.64
C SER A 198 42.39 -5.54 -5.74
N VAL A 199 41.20 -6.12 -5.59
CA VAL A 199 39.93 -5.36 -5.57
C VAL A 199 39.84 -4.41 -4.37
N VAL A 200 40.27 -4.85 -3.19
CA VAL A 200 40.34 -3.97 -2.01
C VAL A 200 41.28 -2.79 -2.28
N LYS A 201 42.44 -3.01 -2.91
CA LYS A 201 43.36 -1.91 -3.30
C LYS A 201 42.71 -0.95 -4.28
N LEU A 202 41.91 -1.44 -5.25
CA LEU A 202 41.15 -0.59 -6.17
C LEU A 202 40.12 0.24 -5.42
N ALA A 203 39.33 -0.36 -4.53
CA ALA A 203 38.35 0.37 -3.71
C ALA A 203 39.02 1.48 -2.88
N ARG A 204 40.22 1.21 -2.31
CA ARG A 204 40.99 2.23 -1.56
C ARG A 204 41.45 3.41 -2.40
N LYS A 205 41.62 3.26 -3.71
CA LYS A 205 41.95 4.39 -4.59
C LYS A 205 40.79 5.37 -4.76
N LEU A 206 39.55 4.91 -4.55
CA LEU A 206 38.35 5.75 -4.63
C LEU A 206 38.05 6.50 -3.31
N GLU A 207 38.56 6.00 -2.18
CA GLU A 207 38.30 6.60 -0.86
C GLU A 207 38.75 8.05 -0.68
N PRO A 208 39.89 8.53 -1.26
CA PRO A 208 40.27 9.93 -1.17
C PRO A 208 39.21 10.87 -1.75
N GLU A 209 38.61 10.52 -2.88
CA GLU A 209 37.55 11.32 -3.51
C GLU A 209 36.26 11.27 -2.68
N ILE A 210 35.89 10.10 -2.16
CA ILE A 210 34.76 9.95 -1.22
C ILE A 210 34.97 10.81 0.02
N LYS A 211 36.17 10.78 0.62
CA LYS A 211 36.52 11.59 1.80
C LYS A 211 36.53 13.09 1.50
N ALA A 212 36.98 13.50 0.32
CA ALA A 212 36.95 14.89 -0.11
C ALA A 212 35.51 15.39 -0.23
N LEU A 213 34.62 14.62 -0.85
CA LEU A 213 33.19 14.91 -0.92
C LEU A 213 32.55 14.94 0.48
N ALA A 214 32.85 13.94 1.32
CA ALA A 214 32.32 13.87 2.68
C ALA A 214 32.72 15.10 3.50
N LYS A 215 33.99 15.53 3.41
CA LYS A 215 34.46 16.76 4.05
C LYS A 215 33.78 18.01 3.50
N LYS A 216 33.60 18.09 2.17
CA LYS A 216 32.93 19.23 1.52
C LYS A 216 31.48 19.41 2.00
N TYR A 217 30.77 18.31 2.26
CA TYR A 217 29.37 18.31 2.66
C TYR A 217 29.13 18.13 4.16
N ASP A 218 30.19 18.12 4.96
CA ASP A 218 30.14 17.86 6.41
C ASP A 218 29.39 16.56 6.74
N ILE A 219 29.82 15.47 6.09
CA ILE A 219 29.26 14.13 6.25
C ILE A 219 30.25 13.28 7.03
N HIS A 220 29.84 12.83 8.22
CA HIS A 220 30.60 11.84 8.97
C HIS A 220 30.52 10.46 8.29
N LEU A 221 31.66 9.92 7.89
CA LEU A 221 31.79 8.58 7.31
C LEU A 221 31.86 7.52 8.41
N LEU A 222 31.01 6.49 8.33
CA LEU A 222 31.08 5.31 9.20
C LEU A 222 31.83 4.17 8.47
N ASN A 223 32.50 3.31 9.25
CA ASN A 223 33.06 2.05 8.75
C ASN A 223 32.18 0.91 9.26
N VAL A 224 31.32 0.34 8.42
CA VAL A 224 30.23 -0.56 8.90
C VAL A 224 30.39 -2.01 8.45
N PHE A 225 31.27 -2.32 7.49
CA PHE A 225 31.41 -3.69 6.98
C PHE A 225 32.75 -4.30 7.31
N GLU A 226 32.73 -5.44 7.99
CA GLU A 226 33.92 -6.17 8.45
C GLU A 226 33.99 -7.56 7.79
N LYS A 227 35.04 -7.82 6.98
CA LYS A 227 35.40 -9.19 6.54
C LYS A 227 36.63 -9.69 7.29
N PRO A 228 36.60 -10.82 8.00
CA PRO A 228 37.79 -11.36 8.64
C PRO A 228 38.88 -11.70 7.61
N ARG A 229 40.13 -11.25 7.85
CA ARG A 229 41.28 -11.50 6.97
C ARG A 229 41.79 -12.94 6.98
N ALA A 230 41.36 -13.76 7.94
CA ALA A 230 41.83 -15.13 8.12
C ALA A 230 40.72 -15.99 8.73
N THR A 231 40.79 -17.30 8.51
CA THR A 231 39.98 -18.35 9.17
C THR A 231 40.44 -18.63 10.61
N ASP A 232 41.49 -17.97 11.09
CA ASP A 232 42.12 -18.18 12.40
C ASP A 232 41.49 -17.28 13.47
N GLU A 233 40.82 -17.89 14.46
CA GLU A 233 40.10 -17.25 15.57
C GLU A 233 40.98 -16.29 16.41
N ARG A 234 42.31 -16.40 16.32
CA ARG A 234 43.25 -15.59 17.12
C ARG A 234 43.71 -14.30 16.44
N ARG A 235 43.33 -14.04 15.18
CA ARG A 235 43.75 -12.84 14.41
C ARG A 235 42.61 -12.26 13.57
N TYR A 236 41.53 -11.82 14.21
CA TYR A 236 40.46 -11.02 13.57
C TYR A 236 40.96 -9.63 13.15
N LYS A 237 41.73 -9.54 12.07
CA LYS A 237 41.91 -8.27 11.35
C LYS A 237 40.80 -8.17 10.31
N CYS A 238 39.82 -7.32 10.52
CA CYS A 238 38.73 -7.12 9.55
C CYS A 238 39.15 -6.15 8.44
N ILE A 239 38.78 -6.44 7.19
CA ILE A 239 38.79 -5.45 6.11
C ILE A 239 37.56 -4.58 6.31
N ARG A 240 37.77 -3.27 6.52
CA ARG A 240 36.71 -2.30 6.82
C ARG A 240 36.35 -1.45 5.62
N PHE A 241 35.12 -1.50 5.15
CA PHE A 241 34.66 -0.60 4.08
C PHE A 241 33.90 0.60 4.64
N ILE A 242 33.97 1.70 3.91
CA ILE A 242 33.11 2.87 4.14
C ILE A 242 31.66 2.43 3.89
N ASP A 243 30.74 2.88 4.75
CA ASP A 243 29.31 2.78 4.46
C ASP A 243 28.93 3.75 3.35
N ILE A 244 29.11 3.29 2.11
CA ILE A 244 28.90 4.09 0.91
C ILE A 244 27.42 4.39 0.66
N GLU A 245 26.52 3.53 1.15
CA GLU A 245 25.08 3.70 1.03
C GLU A 245 24.59 4.83 1.93
N ASP A 246 25.01 4.84 3.20
CA ASP A 246 24.71 5.94 4.12
C ASP A 246 25.35 7.25 3.64
N PHE A 247 26.60 7.20 3.17
CA PHE A 247 27.25 8.36 2.55
C PHE A 247 26.43 8.91 1.36
N GLY A 248 26.05 8.06 0.41
CA GLY A 248 25.27 8.46 -0.76
C GLY A 248 23.90 9.02 -0.38
N ARG A 249 23.24 8.45 0.63
CA ARG A 249 21.98 8.99 1.17
C ARG A 249 22.17 10.39 1.77
N LYS A 250 23.16 10.58 2.64
CA LYS A 250 23.46 11.88 3.27
C LYS A 250 23.89 12.93 2.26
N LEU A 251 24.68 12.55 1.26
CA LEU A 251 25.11 13.44 0.17
C LEU A 251 23.91 13.97 -0.60
N ARG A 252 23.00 13.08 -1.02
CA ARG A 252 21.75 13.47 -1.69
C ARG A 252 20.89 14.37 -0.83
N GLN A 253 20.75 14.07 0.47
CA GLN A 253 20.01 14.92 1.42
C GLN A 253 20.60 16.33 1.59
N LYS A 254 21.93 16.45 1.67
CA LYS A 254 22.60 17.75 1.77
C LYS A 254 22.42 18.57 0.48
N LYS A 255 22.59 17.94 -0.69
CA LYS A 255 22.39 18.62 -1.98
C LYS A 255 20.96 19.06 -2.21
N ILE A 256 19.98 18.19 -1.95
CA ILE A 256 18.57 18.52 -2.21
C ILE A 256 18.09 19.69 -1.34
N SER A 257 18.60 19.80 -0.10
CA SER A 257 18.29 20.93 0.79
C SER A 257 18.69 22.31 0.22
N GLN A 258 19.60 22.34 -0.75
CA GLN A 258 20.06 23.56 -1.42
C GLN A 258 19.36 23.82 -2.76
N MET A 259 18.58 22.86 -3.28
CA MET A 259 18.13 22.83 -4.67
C MET A 259 16.63 22.71 -4.87
N GLY A 260 15.85 22.46 -3.82
CA GLY A 260 14.41 22.41 -3.97
C GLY A 260 13.63 22.17 -2.69
N ASN A 261 12.34 22.47 -2.79
CA ASN A 261 11.35 22.24 -1.76
C ASN A 261 10.51 21.01 -2.15
N PHE A 262 10.43 20.04 -1.25
CA PHE A 262 9.68 18.81 -1.49
C PHE A 262 8.18 19.07 -1.65
N LYS A 263 7.65 20.06 -0.92
CA LYS A 263 6.23 20.42 -0.96
C LYS A 263 5.85 20.98 -2.33
N ASP A 264 6.72 21.81 -2.91
CA ASP A 264 6.52 22.34 -4.26
C ASP A 264 6.55 21.21 -5.29
N TYR A 265 7.45 20.22 -5.13
CA TYR A 265 7.44 19.03 -5.98
C TYR A 265 6.13 18.23 -5.86
N ILE A 266 5.56 18.07 -4.67
CA ILE A 266 4.25 17.41 -4.50
C ILE A 266 3.17 18.17 -5.26
N LEU A 267 3.13 19.50 -5.13
CA LEU A 267 2.17 20.36 -5.84
C LEU A 267 2.32 20.26 -7.37
N GLU A 268 3.56 20.32 -7.88
CA GLU A 268 3.87 20.19 -9.31
C GLU A 268 3.48 18.82 -9.90
N ASN A 269 3.41 17.78 -9.06
CA ASN A 269 3.06 16.42 -9.47
C ASN A 269 1.56 16.08 -9.30
N GLU A 270 0.73 17.04 -8.85
CA GLU A 270 -0.71 16.85 -8.82
C GLU A 270 -1.25 16.70 -10.25
N LYS A 271 -1.88 15.57 -10.53
CA LYS A 271 -2.41 15.27 -11.87
C LYS A 271 -3.72 14.52 -11.80
N LYS A 272 -4.44 14.52 -12.91
CA LYS A 272 -5.59 13.61 -13.10
C LYS A 272 -5.07 12.19 -13.18
N ILE A 273 -5.64 11.30 -12.37
CA ILE A 273 -5.24 9.92 -12.23
C ILE A 273 -6.49 9.04 -12.43
N THR A 274 -6.33 7.98 -13.21
CA THR A 274 -7.29 6.89 -13.30
C THR A 274 -6.69 5.68 -12.59
N LEU A 275 -7.29 5.30 -11.47
CA LEU A 275 -6.91 4.13 -10.68
C LEU A 275 -7.73 2.92 -11.10
N ARG A 276 -7.12 1.73 -11.05
CA ARG A 276 -7.80 0.45 -11.27
C ARG A 276 -7.48 -0.49 -10.12
N ILE A 277 -8.50 -0.86 -9.34
CA ILE A 277 -8.36 -1.73 -8.17
C ILE A 277 -9.29 -2.93 -8.34
N GLY A 278 -8.79 -4.13 -8.05
CA GLY A 278 -9.49 -5.40 -8.22
C GLY A 278 -9.06 -6.20 -9.43
N HIS A 279 -9.91 -7.13 -9.85
CA HIS A 279 -9.57 -8.08 -10.91
C HIS A 279 -9.45 -7.37 -12.27
N TYR A 280 -8.48 -7.76 -13.10
CA TYR A 280 -8.17 -7.07 -14.36
C TYR A 280 -9.34 -7.04 -15.37
N THR A 281 -10.31 -7.96 -15.26
CA THR A 281 -11.52 -7.98 -16.10
C THR A 281 -12.67 -7.15 -15.54
N THR A 282 -12.68 -6.88 -14.24
CA THR A 282 -13.79 -6.26 -13.51
C THR A 282 -13.24 -5.36 -12.41
N ALA A 283 -12.34 -4.45 -12.77
CA ALA A 283 -11.73 -3.53 -11.83
C ALA A 283 -12.67 -2.36 -11.53
N HIS A 284 -12.59 -1.85 -10.30
CA HIS A 284 -13.11 -0.53 -9.98
C HIS A 284 -12.20 0.51 -10.62
N GLU A 285 -12.76 1.32 -11.50
CA GLU A 285 -12.09 2.46 -12.10
C GLU A 285 -12.42 3.72 -11.30
N ILE A 286 -11.41 4.39 -10.75
CA ILE A 286 -11.57 5.60 -9.94
C ILE A 286 -10.86 6.75 -10.66
N LYS A 287 -11.58 7.83 -10.94
CA LYS A 287 -11.01 9.05 -11.54
C LYS A 287 -11.00 10.17 -10.51
N LEU A 288 -9.81 10.71 -10.29
CA LEU A 288 -9.56 11.78 -9.33
C LEU A 288 -8.37 12.63 -9.76
N THR A 289 -8.13 13.72 -9.04
CA THR A 289 -6.92 14.55 -9.14
C THR A 289 -6.13 14.43 -7.84
N GLY A 290 -4.84 14.09 -7.92
CA GLY A 290 -4.01 13.94 -6.73
C GLY A 290 -2.58 13.56 -7.06
N VAL A 291 -1.83 13.19 -6.02
CA VAL A 291 -0.44 12.74 -6.12
C VAL A 291 -0.38 11.31 -5.61
N MET A 292 0.01 10.38 -6.47
CA MET A 292 0.18 8.98 -6.07
C MET A 292 1.36 8.88 -5.11
N MET A 293 1.11 8.34 -3.91
CA MET A 293 2.13 8.18 -2.87
C MET A 293 2.79 6.80 -2.99
N ASN A 294 1.97 5.77 -3.19
CA ASN A 294 2.39 4.38 -3.31
C ASN A 294 1.27 3.57 -4.00
N ALA A 295 1.62 2.49 -4.69
CA ALA A 295 0.66 1.59 -5.31
C ALA A 295 1.13 0.13 -5.23
N ILE A 296 0.29 -0.73 -4.66
CA ILE A 296 0.35 -2.18 -4.80
C ILE A 296 -0.68 -2.55 -5.85
N GLU A 297 -0.20 -2.84 -7.06
CA GLU A 297 -1.04 -3.03 -8.25
C GLU A 297 -2.23 -3.96 -7.99
N GLY A 298 -3.42 -3.49 -8.38
CA GLY A 298 -4.68 -4.21 -8.23
C GLY A 298 -5.21 -4.38 -6.81
N ARG A 299 -4.47 -3.97 -5.75
CA ARG A 299 -4.85 -4.24 -4.35
C ARG A 299 -5.06 -3.00 -3.51
N ARG A 300 -4.06 -2.10 -3.48
CA ARG A 300 -4.02 -0.96 -2.56
C ARG A 300 -3.33 0.21 -3.24
N ILE A 301 -3.96 1.38 -3.20
CA ILE A 301 -3.37 2.59 -3.75
C ILE A 301 -3.49 3.70 -2.73
N GLU A 302 -2.37 4.39 -2.50
CA GLU A 302 -2.27 5.49 -1.56
C GLU A 302 -2.11 6.80 -2.32
N ILE A 303 -2.87 7.81 -1.92
CA ILE A 303 -2.94 9.06 -2.66
C ILE A 303 -3.06 10.26 -1.74
N ALA A 304 -2.34 11.33 -2.07
CA ALA A 304 -2.56 12.64 -1.49
C ALA A 304 -3.51 13.42 -2.40
N ILE A 305 -4.70 13.72 -1.90
CA ILE A 305 -5.69 14.58 -2.51
C ILE A 305 -5.50 15.96 -1.93
N LEU A 306 -5.00 16.90 -2.73
CA LEU A 306 -4.53 18.19 -2.22
C LEU A 306 -5.65 19.22 -2.04
N ARG A 307 -6.82 18.97 -2.64
CA ARG A 307 -7.96 19.89 -2.64
C ARG A 307 -9.30 19.15 -2.67
N PRO A 308 -10.37 19.81 -2.18
CA PRO A 308 -11.71 19.25 -2.26
C PRO A 308 -12.10 18.93 -3.70
N GLN A 309 -12.74 17.79 -3.92
CA GLN A 309 -13.17 17.34 -5.24
C GLN A 309 -14.23 16.25 -5.16
N THR A 310 -15.00 16.10 -6.23
CA THR A 310 -15.82 14.91 -6.47
C THR A 310 -15.02 13.91 -7.29
N ILE A 311 -14.90 12.68 -6.79
CA ILE A 311 -14.31 11.55 -7.53
C ILE A 311 -15.40 10.78 -8.27
N GLU A 312 -15.07 10.25 -9.44
CA GLU A 312 -15.95 9.34 -10.18
C GLU A 312 -15.47 7.91 -9.99
N ILE A 313 -16.40 6.99 -9.77
CA ILE A 313 -16.12 5.57 -9.57
C ILE A 313 -17.00 4.79 -10.54
N ASN A 314 -16.42 3.81 -11.23
CA ASN A 314 -17.13 2.97 -12.18
C ASN A 314 -16.73 1.51 -11.97
N HIS A 315 -17.72 0.63 -11.83
CA HIS A 315 -17.53 -0.81 -11.75
C HIS A 315 -18.51 -1.52 -12.70
N PRO A 316 -18.09 -2.56 -13.45
CA PRO A 316 -18.97 -3.24 -14.40
C PRO A 316 -20.28 -3.77 -13.79
N GLU A 317 -20.24 -4.28 -12.56
CA GLU A 317 -21.43 -4.83 -11.89
C GLU A 317 -22.29 -3.77 -11.19
N HIS A 318 -21.72 -2.61 -10.83
CA HIS A 318 -22.41 -1.59 -10.02
C HIS A 318 -22.67 -0.28 -10.77
N GLY A 319 -22.23 -0.15 -12.02
CA GLY A 319 -22.36 1.07 -12.80
C GLY A 319 -21.48 2.22 -12.29
N LYS A 320 -21.94 3.46 -12.47
CA LYS A 320 -21.21 4.69 -12.11
C LYS A 320 -21.75 5.29 -10.83
N THR A 321 -20.85 5.71 -9.94
CA THR A 321 -21.18 6.53 -8.77
C THR A 321 -20.17 7.66 -8.62
N SER A 322 -20.46 8.59 -7.70
CA SER A 322 -19.57 9.71 -7.39
C SER A 322 -19.51 9.93 -5.89
N PHE A 323 -18.37 10.41 -5.40
CA PHE A 323 -18.17 10.68 -3.98
C PHE A 323 -17.43 12.00 -3.77
N ASN A 324 -17.91 12.84 -2.86
CA ASN A 324 -17.28 14.11 -2.55
C ASN A 324 -16.24 13.96 -1.45
N ILE A 325 -15.01 14.38 -1.74
CA ILE A 325 -13.91 14.51 -0.80
C ILE A 325 -13.81 16.00 -0.44
N PRO A 326 -14.26 16.41 0.77
CA PRO A 326 -14.50 17.81 1.07
C PRO A 326 -13.24 18.58 1.51
N LYS A 327 -12.12 17.91 1.75
CA LYS A 327 -10.88 18.52 2.27
C LYS A 327 -9.61 17.84 1.74
N PRO A 328 -8.45 18.51 1.81
CA PRO A 328 -7.14 17.89 1.65
C PRO A 328 -7.02 16.60 2.48
N THR A 329 -6.70 15.49 1.83
CA THR A 329 -6.76 14.16 2.43
C THR A 329 -5.62 13.27 1.94
N TYR A 330 -4.97 12.56 2.86
CA TYR A 330 -4.20 11.37 2.54
C TYR A 330 -5.11 10.15 2.67
N ALA A 331 -5.40 9.49 1.55
CA ALA A 331 -6.36 8.40 1.45
C ALA A 331 -5.73 7.11 0.94
N VAL A 332 -6.27 5.99 1.38
CA VAL A 332 -5.93 4.65 0.89
C VAL A 332 -7.17 4.00 0.27
N PHE A 333 -7.10 3.66 -1.00
CA PHE A 333 -8.13 2.92 -1.71
C PHE A 333 -7.76 1.43 -1.74
N ARG A 334 -8.70 0.55 -1.38
CA ARG A 334 -8.51 -0.91 -1.37
C ARG A 334 -9.83 -1.66 -1.41
N LEU A 335 -9.78 -2.96 -1.71
CA LEU A 335 -10.94 -3.84 -1.58
C LEU A 335 -11.18 -4.27 -0.13
N MET A 336 -12.45 -4.48 0.23
CA MET A 336 -12.89 -5.07 1.50
C MET A 336 -12.28 -6.45 1.74
N GLY A 337 -12.02 -6.78 3.01
CA GLY A 337 -11.56 -8.12 3.41
C GLY A 337 -10.12 -8.49 3.03
N LEU A 338 -9.31 -7.53 2.53
CA LEU A 338 -7.87 -7.69 2.26
C LEU A 338 -6.98 -7.00 3.30
#